data_AF-A0A7W3A870-F1
#
_entry.id   AF-A0A7W3A870-F1
#
_cell.length_a   1.000
_cell.length_b   1.000
_cell.length_c   1.000
_cell.angle_alpha   90.00
_cell.angle_beta   90.00
_cell.angle_gamma   90.00
#
_symmetry.space_group_name_H-M   'P 1'
#
loop_
_entity.id
_entity.type
_entity.pdbx_description
1 polymer ?
#
loop_
_entity_poly.entity_id
_entity_poly.type
_entity_poly.pdbx_seq_one_letter_code
_entity_poly.pdbx_strand_id
1 'polypeptide(L)'
;MAIKLIGNKSYGNAGDGIRIQVSGDVEVTLEDNVTHDNGGQGLHIIENLTPLYEAGINASTPFEEIQKAHEELLKSKPTSDQQIIKILEEIGFSKWIQHGANIATIGSLILQIFSK
;
A
#
# COMPACT_ATOMS: atom_id res chain seq x y z
N MET A 1 -12.96 -6.52 11.22
CA MET A 1 -14.13 -6.41 10.29
C MET A 1 -13.89 -7.41 9.16
N ALA A 2 -14.90 -7.93 8.46
CA ALA A 2 -14.68 -8.92 7.41
C ALA A 2 -15.39 -8.52 6.10
N ILE A 3 -14.68 -8.67 4.98
CA ILE A 3 -15.22 -8.57 3.62
C ILE A 3 -15.21 -9.97 3.01
N LYS A 4 -16.37 -10.42 2.54
CA LYS A 4 -16.50 -11.70 1.84
C LYS A 4 -17.07 -11.46 0.45
N LEU A 5 -16.35 -11.90 -0.57
CA LEU A 5 -16.83 -11.93 -1.95
C LEU A 5 -16.87 -13.39 -2.39
N ILE A 6 -18.07 -13.90 -2.64
CA ILE A 6 -18.30 -15.31 -2.97
C ILE A 6 -19.05 -15.39 -4.30
N GLY A 7 -18.55 -16.19 -5.25
CA GLY A 7 -19.26 -16.51 -6.50
C GLY A 7 -19.38 -15.36 -7.51
N ASN A 8 -18.54 -14.32 -7.42
CA ASN A 8 -18.62 -13.16 -8.31
C ASN A 8 -17.96 -13.42 -9.66
N LYS A 9 -18.47 -12.81 -10.72
CA LYS A 9 -17.88 -12.85 -12.06
C LYS A 9 -17.59 -11.44 -12.54
N SER A 10 -16.34 -11.15 -12.88
CA SER A 10 -15.91 -9.85 -13.38
C SER A 10 -15.02 -9.99 -14.61
N TYR A 11 -15.51 -9.56 -15.77
CA TYR A 11 -14.78 -9.72 -17.02
C TYR A 11 -15.03 -8.59 -18.02
N GLY A 12 -14.06 -8.34 -18.89
CA GLY A 12 -14.16 -7.33 -19.95
C GLY A 12 -14.06 -5.88 -19.48
N ASN A 13 -13.58 -5.62 -18.26
CA ASN A 13 -13.47 -4.27 -17.72
C ASN A 13 -12.22 -3.55 -18.24
N ALA A 14 -12.27 -2.22 -18.36
CA ALA A 14 -11.09 -1.41 -18.71
C ALA A 14 -10.04 -1.32 -17.58
N GLY A 15 -10.46 -1.55 -16.32
CA GLY A 15 -9.60 -1.50 -15.13
C GLY A 15 -9.49 -2.87 -14.45
N ASP A 16 -9.35 -2.88 -13.12
CA ASP A 16 -9.32 -4.12 -12.34
C ASP A 16 -10.67 -4.87 -12.44
N GLY A 17 -10.64 -6.20 -12.32
CA GLY A 17 -11.84 -7.02 -12.21
C GLY A 17 -12.55 -6.75 -10.87
N ILE A 18 -11.90 -7.15 -9.78
CA ILE A 18 -12.37 -6.88 -8.42
C ILE A 18 -11.30 -6.08 -7.69
N ARG A 19 -11.63 -4.85 -7.26
CA ARG A 19 -10.76 -3.99 -6.46
C ARG A 19 -11.31 -3.85 -5.04
N ILE A 20 -10.50 -4.20 -4.05
CA ILE A 20 -10.84 -4.12 -2.63
C ILE A 20 -9.86 -3.16 -1.98
N GLN A 21 -10.34 -2.00 -1.55
CA GLN A 21 -9.52 -1.06 -0.79
C GLN A 21 -9.93 -1.12 0.68
N VAL A 22 -9.02 -1.56 1.54
CA VAL A 22 -9.30 -1.77 2.98
C VAL A 22 -8.36 -0.95 3.84
N SER A 23 -8.91 -0.22 4.81
CA SER A 23 -8.15 0.37 5.91
C SER A 23 -8.31 -0.48 7.16
N GLY A 24 -7.24 -0.61 7.95
CA GLY A 24 -7.35 -1.29 9.24
C GLY A 24 -7.18 -2.79 9.14
N ASP A 25 -7.58 -3.50 10.20
CA ASP A 25 -7.50 -4.96 10.28
C ASP A 25 -8.81 -5.57 9.74
N VAL A 26 -8.79 -5.93 8.46
CA VAL A 26 -9.93 -6.43 7.71
C VAL A 26 -9.60 -7.79 7.12
N GLU A 27 -10.31 -8.82 7.57
CA GLU A 27 -10.25 -10.14 6.98
C GLU A 27 -10.95 -10.12 5.62
N VAL A 28 -10.22 -10.44 4.54
CA VAL A 28 -10.78 -10.54 3.19
C VAL A 28 -10.85 -12.00 2.77
N THR A 29 -12.06 -12.52 2.61
CA THR A 29 -12.30 -13.88 2.09
C THR A 29 -12.80 -13.82 0.66
N LEU A 30 -12.16 -14.58 -0.23
CA LEU A 30 -12.52 -14.70 -1.63
C LEU A 30 -12.73 -16.16 -1.98
N GLU A 31 -13.94 -16.50 -2.38
CA GLU A 31 -14.33 -17.89 -2.67
C GLU A 31 -15.09 -17.94 -4.00
N ASP A 32 -14.75 -18.88 -4.87
CA ASP A 32 -15.43 -19.13 -6.15
C ASP A 32 -15.62 -17.89 -7.06
N ASN A 33 -14.71 -16.91 -6.99
CA ASN A 33 -14.74 -15.75 -7.87
C ASN A 33 -14.02 -16.03 -9.19
N VAL A 34 -14.55 -15.49 -10.28
CA VAL A 34 -13.98 -15.61 -11.63
C VAL A 34 -13.67 -14.22 -12.17
N THR A 35 -12.42 -13.96 -12.51
CA THR A 35 -11.98 -12.70 -13.10
C THR A 35 -11.11 -12.95 -14.33
N HIS A 36 -11.49 -12.44 -15.50
CA HIS A 36 -10.70 -12.60 -16.75
C HIS A 36 -10.94 -11.45 -17.72
N ASP A 37 -10.08 -11.30 -18.73
CA ASP A 37 -10.21 -10.28 -19.79
C ASP A 37 -10.40 -8.84 -19.29
N ASN A 38 -9.78 -8.50 -18.16
CA ASN A 38 -9.79 -7.14 -17.62
C ASN A 38 -8.50 -6.41 -18.06
N GLY A 39 -8.58 -5.10 -18.28
CA GLY A 39 -7.44 -4.26 -18.67
C GLY A 39 -6.44 -4.04 -17.53
N GLY A 40 -6.90 -4.18 -16.28
CA GLY A 40 -6.08 -4.17 -15.06
C GLY A 40 -5.91 -5.57 -14.44
N GLN A 41 -5.75 -5.63 -13.12
CA GLN A 41 -5.61 -6.90 -12.40
C GLN A 41 -6.93 -7.64 -12.31
N GLY A 42 -6.92 -8.98 -12.31
CA GLY A 42 -8.13 -9.76 -12.08
C GLY A 42 -8.73 -9.49 -10.70
N LEU A 43 -7.89 -9.58 -9.67
CA LEU A 43 -8.17 -9.22 -8.30
C LEU A 43 -7.09 -8.27 -7.79
N HIS A 44 -7.49 -7.16 -7.19
CA HIS A 44 -6.60 -6.13 -6.65
C HIS A 44 -7.02 -5.76 -5.23
N ILE A 45 -6.27 -6.24 -4.24
CA ILE A 45 -6.47 -5.87 -2.84
C ILE A 45 -5.45 -4.79 -2.50
N ILE A 46 -5.91 -3.65 -2.00
CA ILE A 46 -5.10 -2.48 -1.71
C ILE A 46 -5.36 -2.06 -0.27
N GLU A 47 -4.30 -1.99 0.51
CA GLU A 47 -4.39 -1.36 1.82
C GLU A 47 -4.59 0.14 1.68
N ASN A 48 -5.37 0.76 2.56
CA ASN A 48 -5.71 2.16 2.42
C ASN A 48 -4.47 3.04 2.54
N LEU A 49 -4.01 3.55 1.41
CA LEU A 49 -2.87 4.46 1.31
C LEU A 49 -3.26 5.93 1.55
N THR A 50 -4.55 6.25 1.76
CA THR A 50 -5.00 7.63 2.05
C THR A 50 -4.18 8.31 3.14
N PRO A 51 -3.87 7.67 4.29
CA PRO A 51 -3.03 8.29 5.31
C PRO A 51 -1.62 8.63 4.83
N LEU A 52 -1.06 7.85 3.89
CA LEU A 52 0.25 8.13 3.31
C LEU A 52 0.19 9.34 2.36
N TYR A 53 -0.88 9.46 1.57
CA TYR A 53 -1.07 10.61 0.70
C TYR A 53 -1.30 11.90 1.50
N GLU A 54 -2.09 11.83 2.57
CA GLU A 54 -2.31 12.95 3.51
C GLU A 54 -1.03 13.34 4.25
N ALA A 55 -0.17 12.37 4.56
CA ALA A 55 1.15 12.61 5.14
C ALA A 55 2.17 13.18 4.15
N GLY A 56 1.84 13.21 2.85
CA GLY A 56 2.64 13.85 1.81
C GLY A 56 3.39 12.91 0.87
N ILE A 57 3.02 11.63 0.77
CA ILE A 57 3.46 10.80 -0.38
C ILE A 57 2.76 11.29 -1.66
N ASN A 58 3.49 11.40 -2.76
CA ASN A 58 2.91 11.72 -4.06
C ASN A 58 1.92 10.62 -4.51
N ALA A 59 0.73 11.00 -4.96
CA ALA A 59 -0.27 10.03 -5.44
C ALA A 59 0.20 9.21 -6.66
N SER A 60 1.21 9.69 -7.39
CA SER A 60 1.86 8.98 -8.50
C SER A 60 2.96 8.01 -8.06
N THR A 61 3.21 7.86 -6.77
CA THR A 61 4.25 6.95 -6.24
C THR A 61 3.86 5.50 -6.55
N PRO A 62 4.70 4.74 -7.26
CA PRO A 62 4.45 3.32 -7.52
C PRO A 62 4.32 2.53 -6.21
N PHE A 63 3.41 1.57 -6.17
CA PHE A 63 3.18 0.76 -4.97
C PHE A 63 4.42 -0.07 -4.61
N GLU A 64 5.17 -0.52 -5.61
CA GLU A 64 6.41 -1.26 -5.45
C GLU A 64 7.46 -0.46 -4.66
N GLU A 65 7.48 0.86 -4.80
CA GLU A 65 8.38 1.73 -4.02
C GLU A 65 7.94 1.81 -2.56
N ILE A 66 6.63 1.80 -2.29
CA ILE A 66 6.07 1.79 -0.92
C ILE A 66 6.38 0.44 -0.24
N GLN A 67 6.22 -0.67 -0.97
CA GLN A 67 6.58 -2.01 -0.47
C GLN A 67 8.08 -2.11 -0.17
N LYS A 68 8.93 -1.63 -1.07
CA LYS A 68 10.38 -1.59 -0.83
C LYS A 68 10.75 -0.79 0.42
N ALA A 69 10.09 0.37 0.62
CA ALA A 69 10.27 1.16 1.84
C ALA A 69 9.86 0.38 3.09
N HIS A 70 8.74 -0.32 3.05
CA HIS A 70 8.29 -1.19 4.16
C HIS A 70 9.29 -2.31 4.46
N GLU A 71 9.74 -3.04 3.45
CA GLU A 71 10.68 -4.16 3.60
C GLU A 71 12.00 -3.72 4.25
N GLU A 72 12.57 -2.61 3.80
CA GLU A 72 13.85 -2.11 4.35
C GLU A 72 13.70 -1.55 5.77
N LEU A 73 12.57 -0.89 6.08
CA LEU A 73 12.25 -0.48 7.45
C LEU A 73 12.06 -1.69 8.37
N LEU A 74 11.34 -2.71 7.92
CA LEU A 74 11.09 -3.93 8.70
C LEU A 74 12.38 -4.70 8.99
N LYS A 75 13.26 -4.83 7.99
CA LYS A 75 14.56 -5.47 8.10
C LYS A 75 15.50 -4.73 9.05
N SER A 76 15.50 -3.40 8.98
CA SER A 76 16.41 -2.55 9.75
C SER A 76 15.96 -2.32 11.20
N LYS A 77 14.66 -2.51 11.49
CA LYS A 77 14.05 -2.33 12.82
C LYS A 77 14.47 -1.00 13.49
N PRO A 78 14.22 0.16 12.83
CA PRO A 78 14.60 1.44 13.37
C PRO A 78 13.91 1.71 14.70
N THR A 79 14.63 2.36 15.61
CA THR A 79 14.20 2.71 16.97
C THR A 79 14.02 4.21 17.17
N SER A 80 14.29 5.02 16.13
CA SER A 80 14.18 6.48 16.16
C SER A 80 13.84 7.06 14.80
N ASP A 81 13.25 8.25 14.80
CA ASP A 81 12.91 9.02 13.59
C ASP A 81 14.12 9.26 12.68
N GLN A 82 15.29 9.54 13.26
CA GLN A 82 16.53 9.73 12.50
C GLN A 82 16.95 8.47 11.73
N GLN A 83 16.74 7.28 12.32
CA GLN A 83 17.02 6.02 11.62
C GLN A 83 16.02 5.78 10.48
N ILE A 84 14.74 6.08 10.69
CA ILE A 84 13.71 5.99 9.64
C ILE A 84 14.07 6.89 8.45
N ILE A 85 14.39 8.16 8.72
CA ILE A 85 14.77 9.12 7.68
C ILE A 85 15.97 8.59 6.90
N LYS A 86 17.03 8.18 7.60
CA LYS A 86 18.25 7.67 6.96
C LYS A 86 17.97 6.48 6.04
N ILE A 87 17.19 5.49 6.48
CA ILE A 87 16.85 4.31 5.68
C ILE A 87 16.08 4.72 4.41
N LEU A 88 15.08 5.59 4.56
CA LEU A 88 14.25 6.04 3.43
C LEU A 88 15.04 6.91 2.44
N GLU A 89 16.00 7.70 2.91
CA GLU A 89 16.93 8.44 2.06
C GLU A 89 17.88 7.53 1.29
N GLU A 90 18.44 6.50 1.94
CA GLU A 90 19.38 5.54 1.34
C GLU A 90 18.76 4.77 0.16
N ILE A 91 17.46 4.45 0.24
CA ILE A 91 16.74 3.79 -0.85
C ILE A 91 16.18 4.76 -1.91
N GLY A 92 16.39 6.07 -1.72
CA GLY A 92 15.91 7.13 -2.60
C GLY A 92 14.41 7.38 -2.54
N PHE A 93 13.76 7.03 -1.42
CA PHE A 93 12.31 7.19 -1.26
C PHE A 93 11.87 8.66 -1.12
N SER A 94 12.79 9.54 -0.71
CA SER A 94 12.55 10.98 -0.58
C SER A 94 12.06 11.65 -1.87
N LYS A 95 12.40 11.12 -3.05
CA LYS A 95 11.92 11.63 -4.36
C LYS A 95 10.40 11.51 -4.54
N TRP A 96 9.76 10.65 -3.76
CA TRP A 96 8.32 10.41 -3.79
C TRP A 96 7.54 11.23 -2.76
N ILE A 97 8.25 12.02 -1.95
CA ILE A 97 7.69 12.78 -0.84
C ILE A 97 7.54 14.24 -1.27
N GLN A 98 6.38 14.82 -0.97
CA GLN A 98 6.09 16.22 -1.24
C GLN A 98 6.99 17.15 -0.44
N HIS A 99 7.26 18.33 -0.98
CA HIS A 99 8.07 19.33 -0.30
C HIS A 99 7.44 19.74 1.04
N GLY A 100 8.22 19.67 2.13
CA GLY A 100 7.76 20.01 3.48
C GLY A 100 7.07 18.87 4.24
N ALA A 101 6.85 17.71 3.61
CA ALA A 101 6.32 16.55 4.31
C ALA A 101 7.36 15.88 5.22
N ASN A 102 6.89 15.30 6.33
CA ASN A 102 7.76 14.68 7.33
C ASN A 102 8.05 13.22 6.97
N ILE A 103 9.27 12.96 6.51
CA ILE A 103 9.74 11.63 6.11
C ILE A 103 9.64 10.60 7.25
N ALA A 104 9.93 10.99 8.49
CA ALA A 104 9.83 10.09 9.64
C ALA A 104 8.38 9.68 9.92
N THR A 105 7.44 10.63 9.82
CA THR A 105 6.01 10.37 9.95
C THR A 105 5.53 9.41 8.87
N ILE A 106 5.95 9.63 7.62
CA ILE A 106 5.63 8.74 6.50
C ILE A 106 6.17 7.33 6.73
N GLY A 107 7.44 7.18 7.12
CA GLY A 107 8.02 5.86 7.39
C GLY A 107 7.34 5.14 8.56
N SER A 108 6.92 5.87 9.59
CA SER A 108 6.14 5.32 10.69
C SER A 108 4.76 4.83 10.23
N LEU A 109 4.08 5.59 9.36
CA LEU A 109 2.79 5.19 8.78
C LEU A 109 2.92 3.95 7.89
N ILE A 110 4.00 3.84 7.10
CA ILE A 110 4.27 2.65 6.29
C ILE A 110 4.36 1.41 7.19
N LEU A 111 5.14 1.47 8.27
CA LEU A 111 5.22 0.36 9.23
C LEU A 111 3.86 0.05 9.87
N GLN A 112 3.08 1.06 10.25
CA GLN A 112 1.76 0.86 10.87
C GLN A 112 0.73 0.22 9.93
N ILE A 113 0.78 0.56 8.64
CA ILE A 113 -0.16 0.06 7.64
C ILE A 113 0.16 -1.42 7.37
N PHE A 114 1.42 -1.74 7.08
CA PHE A 114 1.81 -3.04 6.52
C PHE A 114 2.40 -4.07 7.53
N SER A 115 2.64 -3.72 8.80
CA SER A 115 3.19 -4.65 9.81
C SER A 115 2.14 -5.31 10.71
N LYS A 116 0.93 -5.55 10.19
CA LYS A 116 -0.11 -6.29 10.91
C LYS A 116 0.05 -7.79 10.82
#